data_AF-A0A3L7U754-F1
#
_entry.id   AF-A0A3L7U754-F1
#
_cell.length_a   1.000
_cell.length_b   1.000
_cell.length_c   1.000
_cell.angle_alpha   90.00
_cell.angle_beta   90.00
_cell.angle_gamma   90.00
#
_symmetry.space_group_name_H-M   'P 1'
#
loop_
_entity.id
_entity.type
_entity.pdbx_description
1 polymer ?
#
loop_
_entity_poly.entity_id
_entity_poly.type
_entity_poly.pdbx_seq_one_letter_code
_entity_poly.pdbx_strand_id
1 'polypeptide(L)'
;MKLKCLPEDFRVTELTDRPTHGRGSFAIYRLTKQSLGTPEAIDAILRRWNLARQQVSYGGLKDRHAVTEQFVTIKNGPRNDLSQTSLELNYLGQTERPFDAADLIGNRFTLVLRSMSDAEVASAEQALSDVAVNGAPNYFDDQRFGSLGQSGEFIAVPWCRGDYERALWLALVDPNEHDRPDDRKEKQLLRDRWGDWLGLKTDMPRGSRRSIVTFLVDHPTD
;
A
#
# COMPACT_ATOMS: atom_id res chain seq x y z
N MET A 1 1.67 -15.38 21.47
CA MET A 1 2.34 -15.02 20.19
C MET A 1 2.44 -13.49 19.96
N LYS A 2 3.55 -13.00 19.40
CA LYS A 2 3.74 -11.63 18.89
C LYS A 2 4.43 -11.65 17.51
N LEU A 3 4.05 -10.72 16.62
CA LEU A 3 4.62 -10.54 15.27
C LEU A 3 5.19 -9.11 15.13
N LYS A 4 6.15 -8.91 14.22
CA LYS A 4 6.76 -7.60 13.91
C LYS A 4 7.31 -6.88 15.17
N CYS A 5 7.91 -7.62 16.11
CA CYS A 5 8.53 -7.00 17.29
C CYS A 5 9.80 -6.23 16.93
N LEU A 6 10.58 -6.78 15.99
CA LEU A 6 11.72 -6.14 15.35
C LEU A 6 11.49 -6.07 13.82
N PRO A 7 12.08 -5.11 13.10
CA PRO A 7 11.97 -5.04 11.64
C PRO A 7 12.42 -6.34 10.94
N GLU A 8 13.44 -7.01 11.48
CA GLU A 8 14.00 -8.26 10.94
C GLU A 8 13.07 -9.45 11.11
N ASP A 9 12.07 -9.37 12.00
CA ASP A 9 11.06 -10.41 12.19
C ASP A 9 10.11 -10.51 11.00
N PHE A 10 10.14 -9.50 10.11
CA PHE A 10 9.29 -9.45 8.93
C PHE A 10 10.13 -9.07 7.72
N ARG A 11 10.59 -10.09 7.00
CA ARG A 11 11.38 -9.91 5.78
C ARG A 11 10.53 -10.20 4.57
N VAL A 12 10.63 -9.32 3.57
CA VAL A 12 9.94 -9.46 2.29
C VAL A 12 10.95 -9.29 1.17
N THR A 13 11.15 -10.32 0.36
CA THR A 13 12.02 -10.27 -0.83
C THR A 13 11.18 -10.45 -2.08
N GLU A 14 11.24 -9.51 -3.01
CA GLU A 14 10.62 -9.67 -4.33
C GLU A 14 11.30 -10.79 -5.13
N LEU A 15 10.47 -11.57 -5.83
CA LEU A 15 10.92 -12.60 -6.76
C LEU A 15 10.55 -12.18 -8.18
N THR A 16 11.52 -12.31 -9.09
CA THR A 16 11.37 -12.03 -10.53
C THR A 16 12.19 -13.05 -11.32
N ASP A 17 11.72 -13.41 -12.51
CA ASP A 17 12.49 -14.13 -13.54
C ASP A 17 13.21 -13.17 -14.49
N ARG A 18 12.99 -11.85 -14.33
CA ARG A 18 13.54 -10.86 -15.23
C ARG A 18 15.07 -10.87 -15.18
N PRO A 19 15.75 -11.09 -16.33
CA PRO A 19 17.20 -11.10 -16.37
C PRO A 19 17.77 -9.70 -16.10
N THR A 20 18.80 -9.65 -15.26
CA THR A 20 19.46 -8.40 -14.85
C THR A 20 20.71 -8.07 -15.67
N HIS A 21 21.16 -8.98 -16.55
CA HIS A 21 22.42 -8.86 -17.31
C HIS A 21 22.20 -8.51 -18.80
N GLY A 22 21.21 -7.67 -19.09
CA GLY A 22 20.85 -7.28 -20.45
C GLY A 22 21.61 -6.06 -20.99
N ARG A 23 21.13 -5.56 -22.12
CA ARG A 23 21.46 -4.23 -22.67
C ARG A 23 20.26 -3.30 -22.44
N GLY A 24 20.46 -2.00 -22.59
CA GLY A 24 19.38 -1.01 -22.49
C GLY A 24 19.77 0.21 -21.68
N SER A 25 18.84 1.17 -21.60
CA SER A 25 19.05 2.44 -20.90
C SER A 25 18.69 2.39 -19.42
N PHE A 26 18.11 1.30 -18.92
CA PHE A 26 17.69 1.22 -17.53
C PHE A 26 18.71 0.43 -16.72
N ALA A 27 19.32 1.08 -15.73
CA ALA A 27 20.08 0.38 -14.71
C ALA A 27 19.08 -0.31 -13.76
N ILE A 28 19.27 -1.60 -13.51
CA ILE A 28 18.46 -2.38 -12.57
C ILE A 28 19.25 -2.63 -11.29
N TYR A 29 18.56 -2.49 -10.16
CA TYR A 29 19.14 -2.58 -8.83
C TYR A 29 18.28 -3.45 -7.93
N ARG A 30 18.92 -4.03 -6.91
CA ARG A 30 18.24 -4.53 -5.71
C ARG A 30 18.28 -3.45 -4.65
N LEU A 31 17.11 -3.00 -4.21
CA LEU A 31 16.96 -2.07 -3.09
C LEU A 31 16.60 -2.86 -1.83
N THR A 32 17.51 -2.88 -0.88
CA THR A 32 17.27 -3.35 0.49
C THR A 32 17.01 -2.14 1.38
N LYS A 33 15.90 -2.12 2.12
CA LYS A 33 15.58 -1.04 3.07
C LYS A 33 15.11 -1.61 4.40
N GLN A 34 15.35 -0.87 5.48
CA GLN A 34 14.92 -1.24 6.83
C GLN A 34 14.19 -0.07 7.48
N SER A 35 13.03 -0.32 8.08
CA SER A 35 12.24 0.69 8.82
C SER A 35 11.89 1.94 8.00
N LEU A 36 11.88 1.82 6.67
CA LEU A 36 11.73 2.92 5.71
C LEU A 36 10.63 2.56 4.71
N GLY A 37 9.74 3.50 4.40
CA GLY A 37 8.75 3.30 3.35
C GLY A 37 9.40 3.35 1.96
N THR A 38 8.70 2.81 0.97
CA THR A 38 9.23 2.79 -0.41
C THR A 38 9.39 4.19 -0.99
N PRO A 39 8.41 5.11 -0.87
CA PRO A 39 8.57 6.48 -1.37
C PRO A 39 9.78 7.20 -0.74
N GLU A 40 9.97 7.08 0.57
CA GLU A 40 11.07 7.73 1.28
C GLU A 40 12.44 7.19 0.86
N ALA A 41 12.55 5.88 0.61
CA ALA A 41 13.77 5.27 0.09
C ALA A 41 14.11 5.80 -1.31
N ILE A 42 13.12 5.90 -2.19
CA ILE A 42 13.31 6.45 -3.53
C ILE A 42 13.72 7.92 -3.47
N ASP A 43 13.08 8.73 -2.64
CA ASP A 43 13.45 10.15 -2.48
C ASP A 43 14.90 10.32 -1.99
N ALA A 44 15.36 9.45 -1.07
CA ALA A 44 16.73 9.47 -0.59
C ALA A 44 17.76 9.12 -1.70
N ILE A 45 17.42 8.16 -2.58
CA ILE A 45 18.24 7.80 -3.75
C ILE A 45 18.29 8.96 -4.76
N LEU A 46 17.13 9.53 -5.10
CA LEU A 46 17.00 10.62 -6.06
C LEU A 46 17.81 11.85 -5.63
N ARG A 47 17.71 12.24 -4.36
CA ARG A 47 18.47 13.37 -3.80
C ARG A 47 19.97 13.10 -3.85
N ARG A 48 20.40 11.88 -3.50
CA ARG A 48 21.82 11.53 -3.46
C ARG A 48 22.48 11.56 -4.84
N TRP A 49 21.76 11.18 -5.88
CA TRP A 49 22.26 11.15 -7.26
C TRP A 49 21.78 12.30 -8.14
N ASN A 50 21.03 13.26 -7.56
CA ASN A 50 20.45 14.39 -8.27
C ASN A 50 19.64 13.97 -9.52
N LEU A 51 18.75 12.99 -9.34
CA LEU A 51 17.94 12.41 -10.42
C LEU A 51 16.48 12.89 -10.33
N ALA A 52 15.79 12.86 -11.48
CA ALA A 52 14.37 13.19 -11.54
C ALA A 52 13.50 11.96 -11.20
N ARG A 53 12.39 12.17 -10.49
CA ARG A 53 11.49 11.10 -10.03
C ARG A 53 10.96 10.21 -11.16
N GLN A 54 10.76 10.78 -12.35
CA GLN A 54 10.27 10.10 -13.55
C GLN A 54 11.26 9.09 -14.12
N GLN A 55 12.54 9.16 -13.73
CA GLN A 55 13.54 8.19 -14.16
C GLN A 55 13.43 6.85 -13.41
N VAL A 56 12.71 6.80 -12.28
CA VAL A 56 12.70 5.66 -11.37
C VAL A 56 11.40 4.88 -11.45
N SER A 57 11.49 3.56 -11.56
CA SER A 57 10.36 2.64 -11.60
C SER A 57 10.60 1.41 -10.71
N TYR A 58 9.53 0.90 -10.12
CA TYR A 58 9.51 -0.25 -9.20
C TYR A 58 8.13 -0.93 -9.21
N GLY A 59 8.06 -2.21 -8.84
CA GLY A 59 6.87 -3.04 -9.03
C GLY A 59 5.77 -2.88 -7.97
N GLY A 60 6.08 -2.35 -6.80
CA GLY A 60 5.07 -2.13 -5.76
C GLY A 60 5.62 -1.42 -4.53
N LEU A 61 4.72 -1.13 -3.60
CA LEU A 61 5.09 -0.61 -2.29
C LEU A 61 5.39 -1.79 -1.34
N LYS A 62 6.36 -1.60 -0.45
CA LYS A 62 6.65 -2.52 0.65
C LYS A 62 6.47 -1.86 2.00
N ASP A 63 6.13 -2.68 2.99
CA ASP A 63 5.98 -2.29 4.39
C ASP A 63 7.13 -1.42 4.90
N ARG A 64 6.78 -0.40 5.69
CA ARG A 64 7.75 0.42 6.40
C ARG A 64 8.40 -0.36 7.54
N HIS A 65 7.60 -1.06 8.35
CA HIS A 65 8.05 -1.79 9.54
C HIS A 65 8.50 -3.22 9.20
N ALA A 66 9.54 -3.31 8.36
CA ALA A 66 10.06 -4.56 7.83
C ALA A 66 11.50 -4.34 7.30
N VAL A 67 12.21 -5.45 7.06
CA VAL A 67 13.35 -5.46 6.13
C VAL A 67 12.85 -5.92 4.78
N THR A 68 13.03 -5.12 3.74
CA THR A 68 12.44 -5.41 2.43
C THR A 68 13.46 -5.30 1.32
N GLU A 69 13.48 -6.29 0.44
CA GLU A 69 14.26 -6.30 -0.79
C GLU A 69 13.31 -6.22 -1.98
N GLN A 70 13.55 -5.25 -2.86
CA GLN A 70 12.73 -5.03 -4.05
C GLN A 70 13.58 -4.63 -5.25
N PHE A 71 13.06 -4.80 -6.45
CA PHE A 71 13.73 -4.37 -7.67
C PHE A 71 13.36 -2.92 -8.00
N VAL A 72 14.38 -2.14 -8.37
CA VAL A 72 14.22 -0.77 -8.82
C VAL A 72 14.99 -0.61 -10.12
N THR A 73 14.41 0.13 -11.05
CA THR A 73 15.11 0.55 -12.27
C THR A 73 15.22 2.06 -12.33
N ILE A 74 16.34 2.54 -12.88
CA ILE A 74 16.61 3.95 -13.10
C ILE A 74 17.04 4.15 -14.55
N LYS A 75 16.27 4.93 -15.30
CA LYS A 75 16.62 5.33 -16.66
C LYS A 75 17.87 6.20 -16.65
N ASN A 76 18.89 5.77 -17.38
CA ASN A 76 20.24 6.33 -17.41
C ASN A 76 20.85 6.45 -16.01
N GLY A 77 20.54 5.50 -15.12
CA GLY A 77 21.02 5.48 -13.74
C GLY A 77 22.52 5.16 -13.60
N PRO A 78 23.17 5.57 -12.49
CA PRO A 78 24.57 5.25 -12.20
C PRO A 78 24.85 3.75 -12.11
N ARG A 79 25.90 3.25 -12.75
CA ARG A 79 26.24 1.81 -12.76
C ARG A 79 27.09 1.41 -11.55
N ASN A 80 26.67 1.80 -10.36
CA ASN A 80 27.36 1.54 -9.11
C ASN A 80 26.37 1.39 -7.96
N ASP A 81 26.88 0.83 -6.87
CA ASP A 81 26.13 0.67 -5.64
C ASP A 81 25.98 2.00 -4.89
N LEU A 82 24.93 2.08 -4.08
CA LEU A 82 24.71 3.16 -3.13
C LEU A 82 24.35 2.57 -1.77
N SER A 83 25.06 3.00 -0.73
CA SER A 83 24.75 2.66 0.67
C SER A 83 24.45 3.94 1.45
N GLN A 84 23.41 3.89 2.27
CA GLN A 84 23.04 4.89 3.26
C GLN A 84 22.60 4.20 4.56
N THR A 85 22.36 4.97 5.63
CA THR A 85 22.08 4.44 6.97
C THR A 85 20.93 3.43 7.05
N SER A 86 19.90 3.55 6.21
CA SER A 86 18.70 2.70 6.29
C SER A 86 18.30 2.06 4.95
N LEU A 87 19.19 2.12 3.96
CA LEU A 87 19.00 1.47 2.67
C LEU A 87 20.33 1.15 1.99
N GLU A 88 20.30 0.08 1.21
CA GLU A 88 21.35 -0.34 0.29
C GLU A 88 20.73 -0.54 -1.09
N LEU A 89 21.41 -0.06 -2.12
CA LEU A 89 21.02 -0.18 -3.50
C LEU A 89 22.17 -0.82 -4.26
N ASN A 90 22.04 -2.11 -4.58
CA ASN A 90 23.06 -2.87 -5.30
C ASN A 90 22.74 -2.91 -6.79
N TYR A 91 23.69 -2.51 -7.61
CA TYR A 91 23.57 -2.54 -9.06
C TYR A 91 23.69 -3.98 -9.58
N LEU A 92 22.71 -4.41 -10.37
CA LEU A 92 22.64 -5.77 -10.91
C LEU A 92 22.96 -5.85 -12.40
N GLY A 93 22.79 -4.74 -13.13
CA GLY A 93 23.11 -4.64 -14.56
C GLY A 93 22.19 -3.69 -15.33
N GLN A 94 21.95 -3.99 -16.61
CA GLN A 94 21.13 -3.16 -17.50
C GLN A 94 19.94 -3.94 -18.04
N THR A 95 18.90 -3.20 -18.40
CA THR A 95 17.68 -3.74 -19.00
C THR A 95 17.00 -2.72 -19.93
N GLU A 96 16.16 -3.20 -20.85
CA GLU A 96 15.61 -2.41 -21.96
C GLU A 96 14.41 -1.55 -21.57
N ARG A 97 13.63 -1.97 -20.57
CA ARG A 97 12.39 -1.30 -20.13
C ARG A 97 12.40 -1.01 -18.62
N PRO A 98 11.52 -0.17 -18.06
CA PRO A 98 11.39 -0.04 -16.60
C PRO A 98 10.90 -1.33 -15.95
N PHE A 99 11.19 -1.51 -14.66
CA PHE A 99 10.64 -2.57 -13.80
C PHE A 99 9.28 -2.14 -13.25
N ASP A 100 8.29 -3.02 -13.40
CA ASP A 100 6.91 -2.78 -13.01
C ASP A 100 6.28 -3.99 -12.30
N ALA A 101 5.00 -3.89 -11.96
CA ALA A 101 4.29 -4.92 -11.21
C ALA A 101 4.14 -6.24 -11.99
N ALA A 102 4.14 -6.21 -13.32
CA ALA A 102 4.01 -7.40 -14.15
C ALA A 102 5.30 -8.24 -14.19
N ASP A 103 6.43 -7.66 -13.77
CA ASP A 103 7.70 -8.36 -13.64
C ASP A 103 7.82 -9.17 -12.33
N LEU A 104 6.83 -9.05 -11.43
CA LEU A 104 6.82 -9.75 -10.16
C LEU A 104 6.21 -11.14 -10.33
N ILE A 105 6.96 -12.17 -9.95
CA ILE A 105 6.43 -13.53 -9.77
C ILE A 105 5.73 -13.64 -8.42
N GLY A 106 6.26 -12.95 -7.41
CA GLY A 106 5.71 -12.98 -6.07
C GLY A 106 6.64 -12.36 -5.04
N ASN A 107 6.31 -12.57 -3.78
CA ASN A 107 7.11 -12.12 -2.65
C ASN A 107 7.44 -13.32 -1.78
N ARG A 108 8.71 -13.47 -1.41
CA ARG A 108 9.13 -14.41 -0.38
C ARG A 108 9.04 -13.71 0.97
N PHE A 109 8.29 -14.30 1.88
CA PHE A 109 8.21 -13.85 3.27
C PHE A 109 9.11 -14.71 4.14
N THR A 110 9.82 -14.08 5.07
CA THR A 110 10.47 -14.76 6.20
C THR A 110 10.01 -14.07 7.47
N LEU A 111 9.28 -14.82 8.29
CA LEU A 111 8.57 -14.30 9.45
C LEU A 111 9.13 -14.94 10.71
N VAL A 112 9.25 -14.16 11.78
CA VAL A 112 9.59 -14.64 13.13
C VAL A 112 8.39 -14.42 14.03
N LEU A 113 7.83 -15.52 14.53
CA LEU A 113 6.80 -15.50 15.57
C LEU A 113 7.48 -15.56 16.94
N ARG A 114 7.29 -14.53 17.77
CA ARG A 114 7.92 -14.42 19.09
C ARG A 114 6.93 -14.70 20.21
N SER A 115 7.46 -14.97 21.40
CA SER A 115 6.67 -15.16 22.63
C SER A 115 5.54 -16.18 22.43
N MET A 116 5.91 -17.36 21.92
CA MET A 116 5.03 -18.51 21.79
C MET A 116 5.31 -19.49 22.93
N SER A 117 4.25 -20.07 23.47
CA SER A 117 4.29 -21.24 24.34
C SER A 117 4.57 -22.51 23.53
N ASP A 118 5.05 -23.56 24.18
CA ASP A 118 5.33 -24.84 23.52
C ASP A 118 4.10 -25.41 22.81
N ALA A 119 2.91 -25.23 23.39
CA ALA A 119 1.65 -25.63 22.77
C ALA A 119 1.32 -24.83 21.50
N GLU A 120 1.55 -23.50 21.50
CA GLU A 120 1.41 -22.67 20.30
C GLU A 120 2.41 -23.07 19.21
N VAL A 121 3.66 -23.41 19.58
CA VAL A 121 4.69 -23.86 18.64
C VAL A 121 4.27 -25.17 17.97
N ALA A 122 3.88 -26.18 18.75
CA ALA A 122 3.45 -27.47 18.22
C ALA A 122 2.22 -27.33 17.28
N SER A 123 1.27 -26.45 17.63
CA SER A 123 0.13 -26.16 16.78
C SER A 123 0.53 -25.48 15.46
N ALA A 124 1.49 -24.54 15.50
CA ALA A 124 1.98 -23.87 14.31
C ALA A 124 2.74 -24.83 13.39
N GLU A 125 3.56 -25.74 13.92
CA GLU A 125 4.28 -26.75 13.13
C GLU A 125 3.33 -27.70 12.38
N GLN A 126 2.25 -28.12 13.05
CA GLN A 126 1.19 -28.91 12.41
C GLN A 126 0.50 -28.11 11.29
N ALA A 127 0.11 -26.86 11.57
CA ALA A 127 -0.54 -26.01 10.57
C ALA A 127 0.38 -25.71 9.36
N LEU A 128 1.67 -25.50 9.58
CA LEU A 128 2.65 -25.29 8.51
C LEU A 128 2.77 -26.52 7.60
N SER A 129 2.73 -27.72 8.18
CA SER A 129 2.74 -28.97 7.42
C SER A 129 1.50 -29.09 6.54
N ASP A 130 0.33 -28.76 7.07
CA ASP A 130 -0.93 -28.81 6.33
C ASP A 130 -0.97 -27.78 5.19
N VAL A 131 -0.50 -26.54 5.45
CA VAL A 131 -0.42 -25.47 4.45
C VAL A 131 0.60 -25.79 3.35
N ALA A 132 1.69 -26.47 3.68
CA ALA A 132 2.68 -26.87 2.66
C ALA A 132 2.09 -27.84 1.63
N VAL A 133 1.13 -28.68 2.01
CA VAL A 133 0.47 -29.64 1.12
C VAL A 133 -0.72 -29.03 0.41
N ASN A 134 -1.57 -28.30 1.15
CA ASN A 134 -2.89 -27.87 0.67
C ASN A 134 -2.95 -26.39 0.25
N GLY A 135 -1.91 -25.62 0.56
CA GLY A 135 -1.94 -24.17 0.46
C GLY A 135 -2.84 -23.54 1.54
N ALA A 136 -3.26 -22.30 1.30
CA ALA A 136 -4.21 -21.59 2.14
C ALA A 136 -5.33 -20.97 1.27
N PRO A 137 -6.55 -20.79 1.79
CA PRO A 137 -7.60 -20.06 1.09
C PRO A 137 -7.14 -18.64 0.74
N ASN A 138 -7.18 -18.29 -0.55
CA ASN A 138 -6.74 -17.00 -1.05
C ASN A 138 -7.87 -15.96 -1.05
N TYR A 139 -8.45 -15.70 0.13
CA TYR A 139 -9.49 -14.70 0.30
C TYR A 139 -8.89 -13.29 0.42
N PHE A 140 -9.70 -12.29 0.06
CA PHE A 140 -9.42 -10.92 0.45
C PHE A 140 -9.78 -10.74 1.93
N ASP A 141 -8.88 -10.13 2.69
CA ASP A 141 -9.08 -9.81 4.11
C ASP A 141 -9.66 -8.40 4.29
N ASP A 142 -10.05 -8.04 5.51
CA ASP A 142 -10.67 -6.76 5.88
C ASP A 142 -9.86 -5.54 5.41
N GLN A 143 -8.53 -5.66 5.35
CA GLN A 143 -7.65 -4.60 4.83
C GLN A 143 -7.97 -4.24 3.37
N ARG A 144 -8.44 -5.20 2.56
CA ARG A 144 -8.86 -4.95 1.17
C ARG A 144 -10.19 -4.23 1.10
N PHE A 145 -11.01 -4.40 2.14
CA PHE A 145 -12.35 -3.86 2.25
C PHE A 145 -12.42 -2.67 3.20
N GLY A 146 -11.32 -1.94 3.41
CA GLY A 146 -11.22 -0.77 4.29
C GLY A 146 -12.20 0.40 4.03
N SER A 147 -13.17 0.20 3.11
CA SER A 147 -14.39 0.98 2.93
C SER A 147 -15.53 0.56 3.88
N LEU A 148 -15.42 -0.55 4.62
CA LEU A 148 -16.45 -0.94 5.57
C LEU A 148 -16.39 0.02 6.76
N GLY A 149 -17.35 0.95 6.81
CA GLY A 149 -17.55 1.76 7.99
C GLY A 149 -18.46 1.04 8.98
N GLN A 150 -18.96 1.81 9.94
CA GLN A 150 -19.78 1.31 11.04
C GLN A 150 -21.11 0.70 10.55
N SER A 151 -21.59 1.07 9.36
CA SER A 151 -22.78 0.45 8.76
C SER A 151 -22.61 -1.05 8.49
N GLY A 152 -21.37 -1.52 8.29
CA GLY A 152 -21.09 -2.88 7.82
C GLY A 152 -21.45 -3.11 6.35
N GLU A 153 -21.87 -2.07 5.63
CA GLU A 153 -22.31 -2.18 4.25
C GLU A 153 -21.15 -1.93 3.27
N PHE A 154 -21.02 -2.80 2.28
CA PHE A 154 -20.12 -2.57 1.17
C PHE A 154 -20.74 -1.56 0.21
N ILE A 155 -20.03 -0.46 -0.06
CA ILE A 155 -20.41 0.55 -1.07
C ILE A 155 -20.82 -0.05 -2.42
N ALA A 156 -20.20 -1.17 -2.82
CA ALA A 156 -20.48 -1.84 -4.08
C ALA A 156 -21.92 -2.39 -4.17
N VAL A 157 -22.56 -2.73 -3.05
CA VAL A 157 -23.91 -3.30 -3.06
C VAL A 157 -24.96 -2.28 -3.53
N PRO A 158 -25.12 -1.10 -2.91
CA PRO A 158 -26.05 -0.09 -3.41
C PRO A 158 -25.64 0.42 -4.80
N TRP A 159 -24.34 0.55 -5.07
CA TRP A 159 -23.85 0.93 -6.40
C TRP A 159 -24.35 -0.02 -7.51
N CYS A 160 -24.18 -1.34 -7.32
CA CYS A 160 -24.62 -2.34 -8.29
C CYS A 160 -26.15 -2.41 -8.43
N ARG A 161 -26.90 -1.93 -7.43
CA ARG A 161 -28.36 -1.86 -7.44
C ARG A 161 -28.90 -0.55 -8.03
N GLY A 162 -28.03 0.39 -8.38
CA GLY A 162 -28.42 1.73 -8.85
C GLY A 162 -28.85 2.69 -7.74
N ASP A 163 -28.61 2.33 -6.47
CA ASP A 163 -28.82 3.22 -5.33
C ASP A 163 -27.56 4.08 -5.10
N TYR A 164 -27.37 5.05 -5.99
CA TYR A 164 -26.16 5.88 -6.00
C TYR A 164 -26.10 6.84 -4.81
N GLU A 165 -27.25 7.29 -4.30
CA GLU A 165 -27.30 8.12 -3.09
C GLU A 165 -26.76 7.35 -1.89
N ARG A 166 -27.19 6.10 -1.68
CA ARG A 166 -26.65 5.28 -0.59
C ARG A 166 -25.17 4.96 -0.80
N ALA A 167 -24.76 4.66 -2.03
CA ALA A 167 -23.35 4.41 -2.34
C ALA A 167 -22.48 5.65 -2.02
N LEU A 168 -22.93 6.85 -2.38
CA LEU A 168 -22.25 8.10 -2.09
C LEU A 168 -22.22 8.38 -0.59
N TRP A 169 -23.33 8.14 0.11
CA TRP A 169 -23.39 8.27 1.56
C TRP A 169 -22.37 7.35 2.25
N LEU A 170 -22.28 6.08 1.84
CA LEU A 170 -21.29 5.14 2.37
C LEU A 170 -19.85 5.61 2.12
N ALA A 171 -19.58 6.19 0.94
CA ALA A 171 -18.25 6.70 0.59
C ALA A 171 -17.83 7.91 1.43
N LEU A 172 -18.76 8.84 1.67
CA LEU A 172 -18.45 10.15 2.23
C LEU A 172 -18.70 10.27 3.71
N VAL A 173 -19.68 9.54 4.24
CA VAL A 173 -20.29 9.80 5.55
C VAL A 173 -20.09 8.66 6.53
N ASP A 174 -20.08 7.41 6.06
CA ASP A 174 -20.02 6.25 6.97
C ASP A 174 -18.76 6.30 7.83
N PRO A 175 -18.88 6.40 9.17
CA PRO A 175 -17.73 6.55 10.05
C PRO A 175 -16.93 5.26 10.09
N ASN A 176 -15.62 5.38 10.30
CA ASN A 176 -14.72 4.27 10.52
C ASN A 176 -13.99 4.47 11.86
N GLU A 177 -13.74 3.39 12.60
CA GLU A 177 -13.08 3.44 13.90
C GLU A 177 -11.66 4.02 13.86
N HIS A 178 -11.00 3.95 12.70
CA HIS A 178 -9.67 4.48 12.47
C HIS A 178 -9.66 5.89 11.86
N ASP A 179 -10.82 6.53 11.72
CA ASP A 179 -10.89 7.90 11.19
C ASP A 179 -10.14 8.88 12.10
N ARG A 180 -9.34 9.74 11.47
CA ARG A 180 -8.66 10.84 12.16
C ARG A 180 -9.70 11.79 12.76
N PRO A 181 -9.34 12.55 13.82
CA PRO A 181 -10.28 13.47 14.46
C PRO A 181 -10.97 14.44 13.49
N ASP A 182 -10.25 14.95 12.50
CA ASP A 182 -10.82 15.88 11.53
C ASP A 182 -11.71 15.19 10.49
N ASP A 183 -11.34 13.98 10.04
CA ASP A 183 -12.20 13.14 9.19
C ASP A 183 -13.53 12.82 9.90
N ARG A 184 -13.48 12.50 11.19
CA ARG A 184 -14.68 12.25 12.01
C ARG A 184 -15.60 13.47 12.06
N LYS A 185 -15.05 14.67 12.22
CA LYS A 185 -15.83 15.93 12.24
C LYS A 185 -16.47 16.20 10.89
N GLU A 186 -15.74 16.03 9.79
CA GLU A 186 -16.28 16.22 8.44
C GLU A 186 -17.41 15.23 8.15
N LYS A 187 -17.21 13.94 8.46
CA LYS A 187 -18.25 12.91 8.29
C LYS A 187 -19.47 13.19 9.14
N GLN A 188 -19.28 13.64 10.39
CA GLN A 188 -20.38 14.03 11.27
C GLN A 188 -21.17 15.21 10.68
N LEU A 189 -20.49 16.24 10.20
CA LEU A 189 -21.14 17.39 9.56
C LEU A 189 -21.95 16.97 8.33
N LEU A 190 -21.39 16.11 7.47
CA LEU A 190 -22.09 15.54 6.32
C LEU A 190 -23.31 14.72 6.74
N ARG A 191 -23.19 13.96 7.82
CA ARG A 191 -24.28 13.12 8.35
C ARG A 191 -25.44 13.95 8.85
N ASP A 192 -25.15 15.02 9.58
CA ASP A 192 -26.16 15.88 10.22
C ASP A 192 -26.90 16.76 9.22
N ARG A 193 -26.29 17.03 8.06
CA ARG A 193 -26.81 17.97 7.05
C ARG A 193 -26.84 17.38 5.63
N TRP A 194 -26.99 16.07 5.52
CA TRP A 194 -27.04 15.38 4.23
C TRP A 194 -28.13 16.01 3.33
N GLY A 195 -27.77 16.40 2.11
CA GLY A 195 -28.67 17.11 1.19
C GLY A 195 -28.60 18.65 1.26
N ASP A 196 -28.12 19.25 2.36
CA ASP A 196 -27.89 20.71 2.44
C ASP A 196 -26.54 21.07 1.84
N TRP A 197 -26.41 20.90 0.52
CA TRP A 197 -25.14 21.05 -0.19
C TRP A 197 -24.56 22.47 -0.10
N LEU A 198 -25.41 23.49 -0.16
CA LEU A 198 -24.97 24.89 -0.09
C LEU A 198 -24.41 25.23 1.30
N GLY A 199 -25.11 24.78 2.35
CA GLY A 199 -24.65 24.92 3.72
C GLY A 199 -23.34 24.16 3.97
N LEU A 200 -23.29 22.89 3.56
CA LEU A 200 -22.08 22.06 3.67
C LEU A 200 -20.88 22.66 2.92
N LYS A 201 -21.07 23.18 1.71
CA LYS A 201 -20.00 23.84 0.93
C LYS A 201 -19.37 25.03 1.66
N THR A 202 -20.16 25.73 2.48
CA THR A 202 -19.73 26.90 3.23
C THR A 202 -18.88 26.49 4.44
N ASP A 203 -19.32 25.48 5.17
CA ASP A 203 -18.75 25.12 6.48
C ASP A 203 -17.63 24.08 6.39
N MET A 204 -17.57 23.29 5.30
CA MET A 204 -16.53 22.29 5.14
C MET A 204 -15.16 22.91 4.78
N PRO A 205 -14.05 22.35 5.30
CA PRO A 205 -12.71 22.74 4.90
C PRO A 205 -12.43 22.36 3.43
N ARG A 206 -11.40 22.98 2.83
CA ARG A 206 -10.98 22.61 1.47
C ARG A 206 -10.45 21.18 1.47
N GLY A 207 -10.98 20.36 0.57
CA GLY A 207 -10.60 18.95 0.44
C GLY A 207 -11.38 18.24 -0.66
N SER A 208 -11.12 16.95 -0.83
CA SER A 208 -11.79 16.10 -1.81
C SER A 208 -13.30 16.01 -1.55
N ARG A 209 -13.73 15.78 -0.30
CA ARG A 209 -15.16 15.70 0.06
C ARG A 209 -15.92 16.99 -0.26
N ARG A 210 -15.34 18.16 0.08
CA ARG A 210 -15.94 19.46 -0.26
C ARG A 210 -16.05 19.66 -1.77
N SER A 211 -15.13 19.13 -2.56
CA SER A 211 -15.22 19.23 -4.03
C SER A 211 -16.44 18.49 -4.57
N ILE A 212 -16.77 17.33 -3.99
CA ILE A 212 -17.99 16.58 -4.32
C ILE A 212 -19.24 17.33 -3.85
N VAL A 213 -19.27 17.83 -2.61
CA VAL A 213 -20.37 18.69 -2.13
C VAL A 213 -20.56 19.91 -3.03
N THR A 214 -19.47 20.51 -3.52
CA THR A 214 -19.52 21.66 -4.42
C THR A 214 -20.18 21.31 -5.74
N PHE A 215 -19.90 20.13 -6.29
CA PHE A 215 -20.58 19.63 -7.48
C PHE A 215 -22.09 19.45 -7.24
N LEU A 216 -22.46 18.85 -6.10
CA LEU A 216 -23.86 18.62 -5.73
C LEU A 216 -24.66 19.91 -5.46
N VAL A 217 -24.00 21.04 -5.21
CA VAL A 217 -24.70 22.35 -5.17
C VAL A 217 -25.33 22.67 -6.52
N ASP A 218 -24.61 22.40 -7.61
CA ASP A 218 -25.06 22.67 -8.96
C ASP A 218 -25.88 21.50 -9.54
N HIS A 219 -25.68 20.29 -9.00
CA HIS A 219 -26.29 19.02 -9.42
C HIS A 219 -26.88 18.24 -8.23
N PRO A 220 -27.97 18.72 -7.60
CA PRO A 220 -28.42 18.21 -6.30
C PRO A 220 -28.99 16.78 -6.31
N THR A 221 -29.25 16.21 -7.49
CA THR A 221 -29.86 14.89 -7.67
C THR A 221 -28.98 13.91 -8.45
N ASP A 222 -27.77 14.30 -8.82
CA ASP A 222 -26.80 13.42 -9.51
C ASP A 222 -26.07 12.49 -8.53
#